data_AF-A0A6J4FQL9-F1
#
_entry.id   AF-A0A6J4FQL9-F1
#
_cell.length_a   1.000
_cell.length_b   1.000
_cell.length_c   1.000
_cell.angle_alpha   90.00
_cell.angle_beta   90.00
_cell.angle_gamma   90.00
#
_symmetry.space_group_name_H-M   'P 1'
#
loop_
_entity.id
_entity.type
_entity.pdbx_description
1 polymer ?
#
loop_
_entity_poly.entity_id
_entity_poly.type
_entity_poly.pdbx_seq_one_letter_code
_entity_poly.pdbx_strand_id
1 'polypeptide(L)' 'MLEEWIHNLPIAELRRIASDPKVEGGRIWHLAVLELMARQRQALAA' A
#
# COMPACT_ATOMS: atom_id res chain seq x y z
N MET A 1 -13.17 7.49 0.97
CA MET A 1 -12.60 7.30 2.32
C MET A 1 -11.14 6.82 2.22
N LEU A 2 -10.37 6.78 3.32
CA LEU A 2 -8.91 6.53 3.31
C LEU A 2 -8.50 5.25 2.55
N GLU A 3 -9.28 4.17 2.68
CA GLU A 3 -9.00 2.89 2.01
C GLU A 3 -9.15 2.99 0.49
N GLU A 4 -10.23 3.64 0.01
CA GLU A 4 -10.43 3.90 -1.43
C GLU A 4 -9.32 4.79 -1.99
N TRP A 5 -8.85 5.77 -1.21
CA TRP A 5 -7.72 6.60 -1.63
C TRP A 5 -6.46 5.75 -1.80
N ILE A 6 -6.14 4.88 -0.84
CA ILE A 6 -4.97 3.97 -0.92
C ILE A 6 -5.10 3.00 -2.09
N HIS A 7 -6.30 2.46 -2.33
CA HIS A 7 -6.55 1.54 -3.43
C HIS A 7 -6.35 2.19 -4.81
N ASN A 8 -6.51 3.51 -4.91
CA ASN A 8 -6.28 4.25 -6.15
C ASN A 8 -4.83 4.73 -6.33
N LEU A 9 -3.96 4.54 -5.34
CA LEU A 9 -2.56 4.99 -5.45
C LEU A 9 -1.76 4.14 -6.44
N PRO A 10 -0.80 4.75 -7.16
CA PRO A 10 0.20 4.03 -7.92
C PRO A 10 1.07 3.14 -7.02
N ILE A 11 1.57 2.02 -7.55
CA ILE A 11 2.46 1.09 -6.81
C ILE A 11 3.71 1.82 -6.28
N ALA A 12 4.27 2.75 -7.05
CA ALA A 12 5.44 3.52 -6.60
C ALA A 12 5.15 4.33 -5.34
N GLU A 13 3.94 4.87 -5.21
CA GLU A 13 3.53 5.68 -4.08
C GLU A 13 3.22 4.83 -2.84
N LEU A 14 2.57 3.68 -3.05
CA LEU A 14 2.39 2.69 -2.01
C LEU A 14 3.73 2.20 -1.44
N ARG A 15 4.73 1.93 -2.32
CA ARG A 15 6.09 1.57 -1.89
C ARG A 15 6.74 2.67 -1.08
N ARG A 16 6.60 3.93 -1.52
CA ARG A 16 7.12 5.10 -0.79
C ARG A 16 6.53 5.17 0.62
N ILE A 17 5.21 4.99 0.76
CA ILE A 17 4.53 4.99 2.06
C ILE A 17 4.99 3.83 2.93
N ALA A 18 5.06 2.61 2.37
CA ALA A 18 5.46 1.41 3.11
C ALA A 18 6.94 1.47 3.59
N SER A 19 7.79 2.23 2.91
CA SER A 19 9.20 2.43 3.28
C SER A 19 9.47 3.72 4.05
N ASP A 20 8.45 4.53 4.36
CA ASP A 20 8.63 5.78 5.11
C ASP A 20 8.56 5.53 6.63
N PRO A 21 9.67 5.67 7.37
CA PRO A 21 9.72 5.42 8.81
C PRO A 21 8.88 6.41 9.63
N LYS A 22 8.48 7.56 9.06
CA LYS A 22 7.66 8.56 9.77
C LYS A 22 6.21 8.11 9.93
N VAL A 23 5.74 7.24 9.04
CA VAL A 23 4.36 6.74 9.04
C VAL A 23 4.28 5.26 9.42
N GLU A 24 5.43 4.61 9.61
CA GLU A 24 5.55 3.21 10.01
C GLU A 24 4.72 2.89 11.26
N GLY A 25 4.03 1.74 11.23
CA GLY A 25 3.08 1.33 12.27
C GLY A 25 1.74 2.06 12.25
N GLY A 26 1.62 3.18 11.54
CA GLY A 26 0.38 3.94 11.39
C GLY A 26 -0.67 3.26 10.51
N ARG A 27 -1.90 3.80 10.54
CA ARG A 27 -3.02 3.27 9.73
C ARG A 27 -2.75 3.36 8.22
N ILE A 28 -2.18 4.47 7.76
CA ILE A 28 -1.85 4.68 6.33
C ILE A 28 -0.78 3.68 5.89
N TRP A 29 0.23 3.44 6.72
CA TRP A 29 1.28 2.47 6.44
C TRP A 29 0.74 1.05 6.36
N HIS A 30 -0.06 0.62 7.34
CA HIS A 30 -0.67 -0.72 7.33
C HIS A 30 -1.50 -0.96 6.06
N LEU A 31 -2.35 0.01 5.70
CA LEU A 31 -3.18 -0.10 4.51
C LEU A 31 -2.34 -0.14 3.23
N ALA A 32 -1.28 0.66 3.12
CA ALA A 32 -0.39 0.63 1.97
C ALA A 32 0.37 -0.71 1.84
N VAL A 33 0.83 -1.29 2.95
CA VAL A 33 1.47 -2.61 2.97
C VAL A 33 0.51 -3.71 2.52
N LEU A 34 -0.73 -3.71 3.04
CA LEU A 34 -1.75 -4.68 2.67
C LEU A 34 -2.10 -4.60 1.17
N GLU A 35 -2.28 -3.39 0.65
CA GLU A 35 -2.57 -3.15 -0.76
C GLU A 35 -1.40 -3.60 -1.66
N LEU A 36 -0.15 -3.31 -1.27
CA LEU A 36 1.03 -3.81 -2.00
C LEU A 36 1.07 -5.33 -2.08
N MET A 37 0.82 -6.01 -0.96
CA MET A 37 0.79 -7.47 -0.92
C MET A 37 -0.36 -8.02 -1.77
N ALA A 38 -1.54 -7.37 -1.75
CA ALA A 38 -2.67 -7.77 -2.57
C ALA A 38 -2.36 -7.69 -4.06
N ARG A 39 -1.76 -6.58 -4.53
CA ARG A 39 -1.37 -6.41 -5.93
C ARG A 39 -0.26 -7.37 -6.36
N GLN A 40 0.70 -7.66 -5.48
CA GLN A 40 1.71 -8.68 -5.75
C GLN A 40 1.05 -10.04 -5.96
N ARG A 41 0.14 -10.46 -5.08
CA ARG A 41 -0.59 -11.73 -5.25
C ARG A 41 -1.39 -11.79 -6.55
N GLN A 42 -2.04 -10.70 -6.94
CA GLN A 42 -2.77 -10.61 -8.22
C GLN A 42 -1.83 -10.75 -9.42
N ALA A 43 -0.67 -10.09 -9.39
CA ALA A 43 0.33 -10.19 -10.45
C ALA A 43 0.97 -11.58 -10.55
N LEU A 44 1.08 -12.33 -9.45
CA LEU A 44 1.55 -13.73 -9.47
C LEU A 44 0.47 -14.71 -9.94
N ALA A 45 -0.81 -14.36 -9.85
CA ALA A 45 -1.93 -15.21 -10.23
C ALA A 45 -2.40 -15.00 -11.69
N ALA A 46 -1.88 -13.98 -12.37
CA ALA A 46 -2.17 -13.62 -13.76
C ALA A 46 -1.06 -14.12 -14.70
#